data_AF-A0A9E5QH80-F1
#
_entry.id   AF-A0A9E5QH80-F1
#
_cell.length_a   1.000
_cell.length_b   1.000
_cell.length_c   1.000
_cell.angle_alpha   90.00
_cell.angle_beta   90.00
_cell.angle_gamma   90.00
#
_symmetry.space_group_name_H-M   'P 1'
#
loop_
_entity.id
_entity.type
_entity.pdbx_description
1 polymer ?
#
loop_
_entity_poly.entity_id
_entity_poly.type
_entity_poly.pdbx_seq_one_letter_code
_entity_poly.pdbx_strand_id
1 'polypeptide(L)'
;VQNNFSQDCIQCHSTEAWSPSTFDHAQTQFPLTGAHITLECSDCHSQGFAGTPVACFSCHEDDFNSVTDPNHVQNNFSHDCLQCHTTNDWDEVIFDHSQTQFPLTGAHILLECITCHASGYTGTPTDCFSCHEDDFNSVSDPNHVQNNFSHDCLECHDTNAWSPATFDHSQTQFPLTGAHLTLECLDCHSDGYAGTPIDCYSCHQDDYNNTTDPNHLAAGFSTTCETCHNTSNWNQTTWDHDNMYFPIYSGRHQGEWTTCADCHVDPNNYTVFECIFCHEHNQQDMDEEHRGVSGYVYLSSACYNCHPNGEESIRLPRMK
;
A
#
# COMPACT_ATOMS: atom_id res chain seq x y z
N VAL A 1 70.95 14.61 -16.07
CA VAL A 1 70.04 15.75 -15.88
C VAL A 1 70.43 16.40 -14.57
N GLN A 2 70.78 17.69 -14.60
CA GLN A 2 71.19 18.43 -13.40
C GLN A 2 69.94 18.67 -12.55
N ASN A 3 69.91 18.10 -11.34
CA ASN A 3 68.82 18.33 -10.38
C ASN A 3 68.78 19.83 -10.06
N ASN A 4 67.78 20.53 -10.60
CA ASN A 4 67.47 21.91 -10.21
C ASN A 4 66.83 21.88 -8.81
N PHE A 5 67.65 21.63 -7.80
CA PHE A 5 67.30 22.04 -6.44
C PHE A 5 67.26 23.58 -6.43
N SER A 6 66.29 24.13 -5.71
CA SER A 6 66.52 25.44 -5.09
C SER A 6 67.85 25.33 -4.33
N GLN A 7 68.80 26.24 -4.57
CA GLN A 7 70.05 26.25 -3.80
C GLN A 7 69.82 26.60 -2.32
N ASP A 8 68.57 26.84 -1.94
CA ASP A 8 68.13 27.17 -0.60
C ASP A 8 67.82 25.89 0.19
N CYS A 9 68.88 25.25 0.70
CA CYS A 9 68.81 24.00 1.46
C CYS A 9 67.86 24.05 2.67
N ILE A 10 67.60 25.25 3.21
CA ILE A 10 66.72 25.46 4.36
C ILE A 10 65.23 25.29 4.03
N GLN A 11 64.87 25.16 2.75
CA GLN A 11 63.48 24.87 2.35
C GLN A 11 63.06 23.46 2.74
N CYS A 12 64.01 22.53 2.83
CA CYS A 12 63.74 21.12 3.11
C CYS A 12 64.50 20.58 4.33
N HIS A 13 65.54 21.26 4.79
CA HIS A 13 66.39 20.80 5.89
C HIS A 13 66.55 21.88 6.95
N SER A 14 66.76 21.49 8.21
CA SER A 14 67.15 22.43 9.23
C SER A 14 68.66 22.39 9.46
N THR A 15 69.19 23.46 10.05
CA THR A 15 70.57 23.50 10.54
C THR A 15 70.78 22.65 11.81
N GLU A 16 69.69 22.19 12.44
CA GLU A 16 69.70 21.34 13.64
C GLU A 16 69.76 19.85 13.28
N ALA A 17 69.08 19.43 12.20
CA ALA A 17 69.12 18.08 11.67
C ALA A 17 68.87 18.08 10.15
N TRP A 18 69.74 17.40 9.41
CA TRP A 18 69.62 17.29 7.95
C TRP A 18 68.61 16.22 7.51
N SER A 19 68.33 15.22 8.35
CA SER A 19 67.41 14.13 8.04
C SER A 19 66.57 13.77 9.27
N PRO A 20 65.26 13.50 9.11
CA PRO A 20 64.47 13.58 7.87
C PRO A 20 64.29 15.03 7.37
N SER A 21 63.81 15.19 6.14
CA SER A 21 63.43 16.51 5.62
C SER A 21 62.28 17.09 6.46
N THR A 22 62.27 18.42 6.64
CA THR A 22 61.19 19.17 7.30
C THR A 22 60.21 19.79 6.31
N PHE A 23 60.29 19.43 5.03
CA PHE A 23 59.39 19.96 4.00
C PHE A 23 57.95 19.51 4.25
N ASP A 24 57.01 20.45 4.24
CA ASP A 24 55.59 20.20 4.55
C ASP A 24 54.73 20.25 3.28
N HIS A 25 54.30 19.08 2.82
CA HIS A 25 53.42 18.97 1.65
C HIS A 25 52.02 19.56 1.87
N ALA A 26 51.57 19.75 3.11
CA ALA A 26 50.28 20.38 3.41
C ALA A 26 50.21 21.85 2.95
N GLN A 27 51.36 22.47 2.67
CA GLN A 27 51.45 23.84 2.16
C GLN A 27 51.53 23.93 0.63
N THR A 28 51.47 22.78 -0.05
CA THR A 28 51.56 22.69 -1.52
C THR A 28 50.19 22.43 -2.14
N GLN A 29 50.13 22.41 -3.47
CA GLN A 29 48.92 22.01 -4.21
C GLN A 29 48.64 20.51 -4.15
N PHE A 30 49.55 19.72 -3.59
CA PHE A 30 49.40 18.27 -3.44
C PHE A 30 49.74 17.85 -1.99
N PRO A 31 48.79 17.98 -1.06
CA PRO A 31 48.93 17.42 0.28
C PRO A 31 49.01 15.90 0.21
N LEU A 32 50.05 15.31 0.82
CA LEU A 32 50.17 13.86 0.91
C LEU A 32 49.14 13.33 1.90
N THR A 33 48.25 12.47 1.41
CA THR A 33 47.19 11.82 2.19
C THR A 33 47.12 10.34 1.84
N GLY A 34 46.58 9.53 2.76
CA GLY A 34 46.46 8.09 2.60
C GLY A 34 47.79 7.40 2.26
N ALA A 35 47.78 6.54 1.24
CA ALA A 35 48.95 5.76 0.82
C ALA A 35 50.16 6.63 0.42
N HIS A 36 49.91 7.85 -0.08
CA HIS A 36 50.95 8.77 -0.53
C HIS A 36 51.84 9.31 0.61
N ILE A 37 51.42 9.18 1.87
CA ILE A 37 52.20 9.66 3.04
C ILE A 37 53.51 8.89 3.19
N THR A 38 53.56 7.65 2.69
CA THR A 38 54.72 6.75 2.85
C THR A 38 55.73 6.81 1.70
N LEU A 39 55.46 7.60 0.67
CA LEU A 39 56.32 7.71 -0.51
C LEU A 39 57.58 8.53 -0.21
N GLU A 40 58.68 8.13 -0.82
CA GLU A 40 59.94 8.86 -0.78
C GLU A 40 59.93 9.97 -1.83
N CYS A 41 60.72 11.05 -1.61
CA CYS A 41 60.73 12.18 -2.53
C CYS A 41 61.08 11.78 -3.98
N SER A 42 61.92 10.75 -4.15
CA SER A 42 62.34 10.25 -5.47
C SER A 42 61.24 9.56 -6.25
N ASP A 43 60.21 9.05 -5.57
CA ASP A 43 59.11 8.33 -6.21
C ASP A 43 58.28 9.28 -7.08
N CYS A 44 58.13 10.53 -6.63
CA CYS A 44 57.39 11.58 -7.35
C CYS A 44 58.32 12.53 -8.13
N HIS A 45 59.49 12.87 -7.57
CA HIS A 45 60.40 13.89 -8.12
C HIS A 45 61.58 13.29 -8.91
N SER A 46 61.36 12.18 -9.61
CA SER A 46 62.37 11.46 -10.39
C SER A 46 63.04 12.31 -11.49
N GLN A 47 62.34 13.33 -12.00
CA GLN A 47 62.83 14.28 -13.00
C GLN A 47 63.14 15.67 -12.41
N GLY A 48 63.16 15.79 -11.08
CA GLY A 48 63.31 17.04 -10.34
C GLY A 48 61.99 17.52 -9.71
N PHE A 49 62.08 18.56 -8.87
CA PHE A 49 60.96 19.07 -8.07
C PHE A 49 60.08 20.08 -8.82
N ALA A 50 60.61 20.74 -9.84
CA ALA A 50 59.88 21.74 -10.59
C ALA A 50 58.96 21.07 -11.63
N GLY A 51 57.68 21.42 -11.62
CA GLY A 51 56.72 20.95 -12.61
C GLY A 51 56.28 19.49 -12.42
N THR A 52 56.50 18.90 -11.24
CA THR A 52 55.95 17.58 -10.92
C THR A 52 54.42 17.60 -11.07
N PRO A 53 53.86 16.68 -11.87
CA PRO A 53 52.40 16.61 -12.06
C PRO A 53 51.66 16.39 -10.74
N VAL A 54 50.50 17.01 -10.61
CA VAL A 54 49.63 16.88 -9.42
C VAL A 54 48.28 16.24 -9.73
N ALA A 55 47.99 16.00 -11.02
CA ALA A 55 46.78 15.29 -11.43
C ALA A 55 46.99 13.78 -11.27
N CYS A 56 46.04 13.10 -10.64
CA CYS A 56 46.12 11.66 -10.36
C CYS A 56 46.44 10.84 -11.63
N PHE A 57 45.70 11.09 -12.72
CA PHE A 57 45.89 10.40 -14.00
C PHE A 57 47.32 10.54 -14.56
N SER A 58 48.04 11.63 -14.28
CA SER A 58 49.41 11.80 -14.80
C SER A 58 50.41 10.82 -14.21
N CYS A 59 50.13 10.26 -13.03
CA CYS A 59 50.96 9.23 -12.40
C CYS A 59 50.31 7.83 -12.51
N HIS A 60 48.98 7.78 -12.50
CA HIS A 60 48.18 6.55 -12.49
C HIS A 60 47.54 6.24 -13.86
N GLU A 61 48.15 6.68 -14.96
CA GLU A 61 47.65 6.40 -16.32
C GLU A 61 47.65 4.89 -16.61
N ASP A 62 48.75 4.20 -16.26
CA ASP A 62 48.87 2.76 -16.44
C ASP A 62 47.85 2.01 -15.57
N ASP A 63 47.69 2.43 -14.30
CA ASP A 63 46.69 1.87 -13.40
C ASP A 63 45.28 2.04 -13.99
N PHE A 64 44.92 3.27 -14.39
CA PHE A 64 43.63 3.60 -15.01
C PHE A 64 43.35 2.74 -16.25
N ASN A 65 44.33 2.59 -17.13
CA ASN A 65 44.22 1.83 -18.37
C ASN A 65 44.21 0.30 -18.15
N SER A 66 44.75 -0.18 -17.03
CA SER A 66 44.87 -1.61 -16.73
C SER A 66 43.62 -2.23 -16.08
N VAL A 67 42.77 -1.41 -15.45
CA VAL A 67 41.53 -1.90 -14.82
C VAL A 67 40.56 -2.42 -15.88
N THR A 68 40.11 -3.66 -15.69
CA THR A 68 39.13 -4.31 -16.57
C THR A 68 37.73 -4.37 -15.98
N ASP A 69 37.58 -4.17 -14.67
CA ASP A 69 36.30 -4.24 -13.98
C ASP A 69 36.23 -3.22 -12.82
N PRO A 70 35.51 -2.09 -13.01
CA PRO A 70 34.96 -1.63 -14.28
C PRO A 70 36.05 -1.10 -15.22
N ASN A 71 35.98 -1.45 -16.51
CA ASN A 71 36.97 -0.95 -17.48
C ASN A 71 36.84 0.57 -17.67
N HIS A 72 37.81 1.36 -17.19
CA HIS A 72 37.71 2.82 -17.24
C HIS A 72 37.74 3.38 -18.66
N VAL A 73 38.57 2.80 -19.54
CA VAL A 73 38.73 3.27 -20.92
C VAL A 73 37.50 2.98 -21.76
N GLN A 74 36.99 1.74 -21.69
CA GLN A 74 35.80 1.32 -22.43
C GLN A 74 34.55 2.09 -22.01
N ASN A 75 34.44 2.41 -20.71
CA ASN A 75 33.32 3.18 -20.17
C ASN A 75 33.53 4.70 -20.22
N ASN A 76 34.67 5.15 -20.75
CA ASN A 76 35.00 6.57 -20.89
C ASN A 76 34.85 7.33 -19.55
N PHE A 77 35.35 6.74 -18.47
CA PHE A 77 35.29 7.38 -17.15
C PHE A 77 36.18 8.62 -17.09
N SER A 78 35.78 9.56 -16.24
CA SER A 78 36.50 10.80 -15.99
C SER A 78 37.90 10.51 -15.39
N HIS A 79 38.87 11.36 -15.72
CA HIS A 79 40.18 11.35 -15.05
C HIS A 79 40.14 12.09 -13.69
N ASP A 80 38.97 12.54 -13.24
CA ASP A 80 38.73 13.05 -11.90
C ASP A 80 38.56 11.87 -10.92
N CYS A 81 39.67 11.23 -10.56
CA CYS A 81 39.70 9.98 -9.80
C CYS A 81 38.96 10.06 -8.46
N LEU A 82 38.91 11.24 -7.83
CA LEU A 82 38.27 11.47 -6.53
C LEU A 82 36.75 11.43 -6.59
N GLN A 83 36.16 11.28 -7.79
CA GLN A 83 34.73 10.98 -7.93
C GLN A 83 34.37 9.58 -7.42
N CYS A 84 35.33 8.65 -7.42
CA CYS A 84 35.10 7.24 -7.06
C CYS A 84 36.15 6.69 -6.09
N HIS A 85 37.40 7.12 -6.18
CA HIS A 85 38.49 6.56 -5.38
C HIS A 85 38.94 7.54 -4.29
N THR A 86 39.58 7.00 -3.26
CA THR A 86 40.24 7.82 -2.22
C THR A 86 41.75 7.68 -2.30
N THR A 87 42.47 8.57 -1.63
CA THR A 87 43.93 8.45 -1.51
C THR A 87 44.36 7.36 -0.53
N ASN A 88 43.43 6.74 0.22
CA ASN A 88 43.73 5.69 1.19
C ASN A 88 43.86 4.32 0.52
N ASP A 89 42.89 3.99 -0.33
CA ASP A 89 42.80 2.70 -1.01
C ASP A 89 42.12 2.89 -2.38
N TRP A 90 42.70 2.29 -3.41
CA TRP A 90 42.16 2.30 -4.78
C TRP A 90 41.05 1.26 -4.96
N ASP A 91 41.10 0.16 -4.20
CA ASP A 91 40.10 -0.93 -4.28
C ASP A 91 38.78 -0.53 -3.59
N GLU A 92 38.82 0.45 -2.69
CA GLU A 92 37.63 1.05 -2.10
C GLU A 92 37.00 2.06 -3.06
N VAL A 93 35.98 1.63 -3.79
CA VAL A 93 35.18 2.47 -4.68
C VAL A 93 33.99 3.06 -3.94
N ILE A 94 33.93 4.38 -3.88
CA ILE A 94 32.85 5.16 -3.25
C ILE A 94 32.03 5.81 -4.36
N PHE A 95 31.01 5.10 -4.84
CA PHE A 95 30.03 5.66 -5.77
C PHE A 95 28.62 5.60 -5.16
N ASP A 96 28.02 6.77 -4.97
CA ASP A 96 26.74 6.93 -4.30
C ASP A 96 25.57 6.94 -5.31
N HIS A 97 24.89 5.80 -5.43
CA HIS A 97 23.72 5.66 -6.30
C HIS A 97 22.53 6.53 -5.87
N SER A 98 22.48 7.02 -4.62
CA SER A 98 21.38 7.89 -4.17
C SER A 98 21.34 9.25 -4.87
N GLN A 99 22.44 9.62 -5.55
CA GLN A 99 22.55 10.84 -6.35
C GLN A 99 22.18 10.62 -7.83
N THR A 100 21.85 9.39 -8.21
CA THR A 100 21.49 9.02 -9.58
C THR A 100 19.97 8.95 -9.76
N GLN A 101 19.50 8.66 -10.97
CA GLN A 101 18.07 8.43 -11.24
C GLN A 101 17.58 7.07 -10.74
N PHE A 102 18.48 6.18 -10.30
CA PHE A 102 18.13 4.88 -9.75
C PHE A 102 18.84 4.65 -8.40
N PRO A 103 18.29 5.19 -7.30
CA PRO A 103 18.80 4.91 -5.97
C PRO A 103 18.67 3.42 -5.65
N LEU A 104 19.79 2.77 -5.32
CA LEU A 104 19.75 1.38 -4.84
C LEU A 104 19.10 1.34 -3.46
N THR A 105 18.04 0.56 -3.33
CA THR A 105 17.29 0.36 -2.09
C THR A 105 17.05 -1.12 -1.82
N GLY A 106 16.81 -1.46 -0.55
CA GLY A 106 16.54 -2.82 -0.13
C GLY A 106 17.60 -3.83 -0.57
N ALA A 107 17.18 -4.94 -1.17
CA ALA A 107 18.06 -6.03 -1.59
C ALA A 107 19.08 -5.62 -2.68
N HIS A 108 18.79 -4.56 -3.44
CA HIS A 108 19.68 -4.08 -4.51
C HIS A 108 20.94 -3.38 -4.01
N ILE A 109 20.99 -2.98 -2.72
CA ILE A 109 22.14 -2.26 -2.13
C ILE A 109 23.42 -3.13 -2.13
N LEU A 110 23.28 -4.45 -2.13
CA LEU A 110 24.39 -5.40 -2.04
C LEU A 110 24.90 -5.88 -3.40
N LEU A 111 24.36 -5.36 -4.51
CA LEU A 111 24.75 -5.81 -5.85
C LEU A 111 26.08 -5.22 -6.27
N GLU A 112 26.90 -6.05 -6.93
CA GLU A 112 28.09 -5.60 -7.63
C GLU A 112 27.70 -4.83 -8.89
N CYS A 113 28.49 -3.80 -9.25
CA CYS A 113 28.20 -2.92 -10.39
C CYS A 113 27.95 -3.70 -11.69
N ILE A 114 28.74 -4.75 -11.94
CA ILE A 114 28.65 -5.54 -13.18
C ILE A 114 27.33 -6.31 -13.32
N THR A 115 26.60 -6.53 -12.22
CA THR A 115 25.27 -7.16 -12.23
C THR A 115 24.30 -6.33 -13.05
N CYS A 116 24.39 -4.99 -12.97
CA CYS A 116 23.53 -4.06 -13.72
C CYS A 116 24.23 -3.53 -14.97
N HIS A 117 25.56 -3.36 -14.93
CA HIS A 117 26.36 -2.71 -15.96
C HIS A 117 27.12 -3.70 -16.86
N ALA A 118 26.65 -4.95 -16.98
CA ALA A 118 27.26 -5.97 -17.84
C ALA A 118 27.41 -5.54 -19.31
N SER A 119 26.50 -4.70 -19.80
CA SER A 119 26.50 -4.14 -21.16
C SER A 119 27.14 -2.73 -21.23
N GLY A 120 27.74 -2.26 -20.14
CA GLY A 120 28.31 -0.92 -19.99
C GLY A 120 27.55 -0.03 -19.00
N TYR A 121 28.14 1.13 -18.70
CA TYR A 121 27.65 2.08 -17.69
C TYR A 121 26.73 3.18 -18.23
N THR A 122 26.37 3.11 -19.51
CA THR A 122 25.46 4.06 -20.15
C THR A 122 24.20 3.35 -20.62
N GLY A 123 23.04 3.97 -20.41
CA GLY A 123 21.75 3.43 -20.86
C GLY A 123 21.28 2.19 -20.11
N THR A 124 21.82 1.91 -18.91
CA THR A 124 21.31 0.85 -18.03
C THR A 124 19.83 1.13 -17.70
N PRO A 125 18.93 0.16 -17.95
CA PRO A 125 17.51 0.31 -17.62
C PRO A 125 17.30 0.63 -16.14
N THR A 126 16.29 1.44 -15.85
CA THR A 126 15.95 1.86 -14.48
C THR A 126 14.56 1.43 -14.05
N ASP A 127 13.79 0.78 -14.93
CA ASP A 127 12.52 0.16 -14.60
C ASP A 127 12.73 -1.29 -14.14
N CYS A 128 11.88 -1.74 -13.21
CA CYS A 128 11.98 -3.07 -12.63
C CYS A 128 11.80 -4.16 -13.69
N PHE A 129 10.82 -4.00 -14.57
CA PHE A 129 10.45 -5.01 -15.57
C PHE A 129 11.59 -5.33 -16.54
N SER A 130 12.36 -4.35 -17.01
CA SER A 130 13.47 -4.61 -17.94
C SER A 130 14.55 -5.55 -17.37
N CYS A 131 14.71 -5.60 -16.05
CA CYS A 131 15.62 -6.54 -15.38
C CYS A 131 14.91 -7.82 -14.94
N HIS A 132 13.65 -7.71 -14.55
CA HIS A 132 12.84 -8.79 -13.95
C HIS A 132 11.75 -9.31 -14.90
N GLU A 133 11.96 -9.25 -16.22
CA GLU A 133 10.99 -9.71 -17.23
C GLU A 133 10.71 -11.22 -17.07
N ASP A 134 11.77 -12.02 -16.90
CA ASP A 134 11.64 -13.46 -16.68
C ASP A 134 10.92 -13.77 -15.37
N ASP A 135 11.24 -13.05 -14.30
CA ASP A 135 10.55 -13.18 -13.01
C ASP A 135 9.06 -12.86 -13.16
N PHE A 136 8.74 -11.71 -13.78
CA PHE A 136 7.36 -11.28 -14.05
C PHE A 136 6.57 -12.33 -14.84
N ASN A 137 7.18 -12.87 -15.90
CA ASN A 137 6.56 -13.85 -16.79
C ASN A 137 6.42 -15.25 -16.17
N SER A 138 7.25 -15.59 -15.18
CA SER A 138 7.30 -16.93 -14.58
C SER A 138 6.29 -17.16 -13.46
N VAL A 139 5.76 -16.10 -12.85
CA VAL A 139 4.80 -16.21 -11.73
C VAL A 139 3.45 -16.72 -12.23
N SER A 140 2.92 -17.73 -11.54
CA SER A 140 1.62 -18.33 -11.86
C SER A 140 0.50 -17.93 -10.89
N ASP A 141 0.84 -17.39 -9.72
CA ASP A 141 -0.13 -17.07 -8.68
C ASP A 141 0.25 -15.78 -7.91
N PRO A 142 -0.42 -14.65 -8.21
CA PRO A 142 -1.25 -14.45 -9.38
C PRO A 142 -0.43 -14.37 -10.68
N ASN A 143 -0.93 -14.96 -11.77
CA ASN A 143 -0.24 -14.90 -13.05
C ASN A 143 -0.25 -13.48 -13.61
N HIS A 144 0.90 -12.80 -13.66
CA HIS A 144 0.97 -11.40 -14.09
C HIS A 144 0.58 -11.21 -15.56
N VAL A 145 1.01 -12.10 -16.44
CA VAL A 145 0.77 -12.01 -17.88
C VAL A 145 -0.70 -12.25 -18.22
N GLN A 146 -1.30 -13.30 -17.65
CA GLN A 146 -2.70 -13.65 -17.87
C GLN A 146 -3.64 -12.56 -17.35
N ASN A 147 -3.27 -11.92 -16.23
CA ASN A 147 -4.06 -10.84 -15.63
C ASN A 147 -3.71 -9.45 -16.18
N ASN A 148 -2.76 -9.36 -17.11
CA ASN A 148 -2.31 -8.12 -17.72
C ASN A 148 -1.96 -7.05 -16.66
N PHE A 149 -1.21 -7.46 -15.63
CA PHE A 149 -0.75 -6.53 -14.60
C PHE A 149 0.24 -5.51 -15.15
N SER A 150 0.27 -4.34 -14.51
CA SER A 150 1.19 -3.26 -14.82
C SER A 150 2.64 -3.72 -14.66
N HIS A 151 3.53 -3.14 -15.46
CA HIS A 151 4.98 -3.28 -15.27
C HIS A 151 5.51 -2.31 -14.19
N ASP A 152 4.64 -1.48 -13.60
CA ASP A 152 4.96 -0.72 -12.40
C ASP A 152 4.92 -1.62 -11.17
N CYS A 153 6.02 -2.35 -10.95
CA CYS A 153 6.11 -3.36 -9.91
C CYS A 153 5.86 -2.81 -8.50
N LEU A 154 6.08 -1.51 -8.28
CA LEU A 154 5.92 -0.86 -6.98
C LEU A 154 4.45 -0.66 -6.57
N GLU A 155 3.50 -0.96 -7.47
CA GLU A 155 2.08 -1.05 -7.12
C GLU A 155 1.82 -2.19 -6.12
N CYS A 156 2.65 -3.24 -6.14
CA CYS A 156 2.45 -4.46 -5.33
C CYS A 156 3.68 -4.92 -4.55
N HIS A 157 4.88 -4.69 -5.08
CA HIS A 157 6.14 -5.17 -4.53
C HIS A 157 6.98 -4.03 -3.96
N ASP A 158 7.89 -4.37 -3.04
CA ASP A 158 8.90 -3.43 -2.57
C ASP A 158 10.32 -4.00 -2.73
N THR A 159 11.31 -3.12 -2.66
CA THR A 159 12.72 -3.49 -2.88
C THR A 159 13.36 -4.16 -1.67
N ASN A 160 12.75 -4.08 -0.48
CA ASN A 160 13.25 -4.72 0.74
C ASN A 160 12.88 -6.21 0.78
N ALA A 161 11.64 -6.53 0.42
CA ALA A 161 11.10 -7.88 0.35
C ALA A 161 10.11 -7.98 -0.81
N TRP A 162 10.47 -8.80 -1.81
CA TRP A 162 9.60 -9.01 -2.97
C TRP A 162 8.33 -9.80 -2.64
N SER A 163 8.35 -10.58 -1.56
CA SER A 163 7.24 -11.43 -1.11
C SER A 163 7.06 -11.34 0.42
N PRO A 164 5.81 -11.28 0.92
CA PRO A 164 4.56 -11.22 0.17
C PRO A 164 4.37 -9.87 -0.54
N ALA A 165 3.71 -9.89 -1.69
CA ALA A 165 3.24 -8.65 -2.32
C ALA A 165 2.05 -8.09 -1.54
N THR A 166 1.88 -6.77 -1.55
CA THR A 166 0.77 -6.09 -0.89
C THR A 166 0.03 -5.20 -1.87
N PHE A 167 -1.30 -5.27 -1.91
CA PHE A 167 -2.13 -4.41 -2.74
C PHE A 167 -3.19 -3.70 -1.90
N ASP A 168 -3.23 -2.37 -1.99
CA ASP A 168 -4.11 -1.54 -1.19
C ASP A 168 -5.48 -1.35 -1.86
N HIS A 169 -6.45 -2.17 -1.45
CA HIS A 169 -7.82 -2.08 -1.95
C HIS A 169 -8.54 -0.77 -1.56
N SER A 170 -8.05 -0.01 -0.58
CA SER A 170 -8.68 1.25 -0.17
C SER A 170 -8.61 2.33 -1.26
N GLN A 171 -7.74 2.14 -2.25
CA GLN A 171 -7.58 3.03 -3.41
C GLN A 171 -8.43 2.59 -4.61
N THR A 172 -9.13 1.47 -4.51
CA THR A 172 -9.97 0.92 -5.58
C THR A 172 -11.44 1.36 -5.43
N GLN A 173 -12.28 0.97 -6.39
CA GLN A 173 -13.73 1.19 -6.28
C GLN A 173 -14.41 0.23 -5.28
N PHE A 174 -13.70 -0.76 -4.75
CA PHE A 174 -14.21 -1.68 -3.75
C PHE A 174 -13.24 -1.79 -2.56
N PRO A 175 -13.28 -0.82 -1.63
CA PRO A 175 -12.52 -0.92 -0.39
C PRO A 175 -12.98 -2.13 0.44
N LEU A 176 -12.05 -3.03 0.76
CA LEU A 176 -12.34 -4.16 1.64
C LEU A 176 -12.69 -3.65 3.03
N THR A 177 -13.86 -4.05 3.54
CA THR A 177 -14.36 -3.67 4.86
C THR A 177 -15.08 -4.86 5.51
N GLY A 178 -15.14 -4.83 6.84
CA GLY A 178 -15.84 -5.85 7.61
C GLY A 178 -15.33 -7.27 7.31
N ALA A 179 -16.22 -8.20 7.01
CA ALA A 179 -15.87 -9.60 6.74
C ALA A 179 -14.95 -9.80 5.51
N HIS A 180 -14.90 -8.85 4.58
CA HIS A 180 -14.07 -8.96 3.37
C HIS A 180 -12.57 -8.70 3.63
N LEU A 181 -12.19 -8.19 4.80
CA LEU A 181 -10.81 -7.85 5.13
C LEU A 181 -9.87 -9.05 5.24
N THR A 182 -10.42 -10.25 5.43
CA THR A 182 -9.66 -11.49 5.66
C THR A 182 -9.71 -12.45 4.47
N LEU A 183 -10.25 -12.01 3.34
CA LEU A 183 -10.32 -12.83 2.13
C LEU A 183 -8.96 -12.87 1.44
N GLU A 184 -8.66 -14.01 0.85
CA GLU A 184 -7.52 -14.17 -0.05
C GLU A 184 -7.89 -13.65 -1.44
N CYS A 185 -6.89 -13.24 -2.23
CA CYS A 185 -7.15 -12.65 -3.55
C CYS A 185 -8.03 -13.54 -4.45
N LEU A 186 -7.79 -14.86 -4.44
CA LEU A 186 -8.51 -15.83 -5.28
C LEU A 186 -9.94 -16.11 -4.80
N ASP A 187 -10.31 -15.71 -3.57
CA ASP A 187 -11.70 -15.80 -3.11
C ASP A 187 -12.61 -14.86 -3.93
N CYS A 188 -12.07 -13.74 -4.40
CA CYS A 188 -12.77 -12.76 -5.23
C CYS A 188 -12.36 -12.81 -6.72
N HIS A 189 -11.08 -13.02 -7.00
CA HIS A 189 -10.49 -12.97 -8.34
C HIS A 189 -10.32 -14.35 -8.98
N SER A 190 -11.26 -15.27 -8.72
CA SER A 190 -11.21 -16.66 -9.22
C SER A 190 -11.26 -16.76 -10.75
N ASP A 191 -11.96 -15.84 -11.42
CA ASP A 191 -12.03 -15.72 -12.89
C ASP A 191 -11.02 -14.69 -13.46
N GLY A 192 -10.08 -14.23 -12.62
CA GLY A 192 -9.13 -13.17 -12.94
C GLY A 192 -9.41 -11.86 -12.21
N TYR A 193 -8.47 -10.92 -12.35
CA TYR A 193 -8.48 -9.64 -11.61
C TYR A 193 -9.24 -8.52 -12.32
N ALA A 194 -9.51 -8.68 -13.61
CA ALA A 194 -10.24 -7.71 -14.41
C ALA A 194 -11.75 -7.99 -14.36
N GLY A 195 -12.55 -6.95 -14.08
CA GLY A 195 -14.00 -7.04 -14.16
C GLY A 195 -14.66 -7.86 -13.05
N THR A 196 -13.95 -8.14 -11.95
CA THR A 196 -14.54 -8.73 -10.75
C THR A 196 -15.75 -7.90 -10.32
N PRO A 197 -16.94 -8.52 -10.17
CA PRO A 197 -18.13 -7.80 -9.74
C PRO A 197 -17.91 -7.13 -8.38
N ILE A 198 -18.38 -5.90 -8.25
CA ILE A 198 -18.25 -5.10 -7.03
C ILE A 198 -19.59 -4.85 -6.33
N ASP A 199 -20.69 -5.26 -6.95
CA ASP A 199 -22.01 -5.22 -6.32
C ASP A 199 -22.23 -6.47 -5.45
N CYS A 200 -22.89 -6.28 -4.30
CA CYS A 200 -23.10 -7.37 -3.35
C CYS A 200 -23.85 -8.55 -3.96
N TYR A 201 -24.89 -8.28 -4.75
CA TYR A 201 -25.80 -9.31 -5.26
C TYR A 201 -25.11 -10.28 -6.24
N SER A 202 -24.21 -9.81 -7.09
CA SER A 202 -23.50 -10.69 -8.03
C SER A 202 -22.69 -11.79 -7.34
N CYS A 203 -22.16 -11.53 -6.15
CA CYS A 203 -21.46 -12.53 -5.34
C CYS A 203 -22.39 -13.27 -4.37
N HIS A 204 -23.34 -12.55 -3.76
CA HIS A 204 -24.25 -13.07 -2.72
C HIS A 204 -25.64 -13.41 -3.27
N GLN A 205 -25.75 -13.78 -4.54
CA GLN A 205 -27.02 -14.12 -5.18
C GLN A 205 -27.71 -15.29 -4.49
N ASP A 206 -26.94 -16.31 -4.12
CA ASP A 206 -27.47 -17.49 -3.43
C ASP A 206 -27.94 -17.13 -2.02
N ASP A 207 -27.20 -16.30 -1.28
CA ASP A 207 -27.62 -15.82 0.03
C ASP A 207 -28.93 -15.02 -0.06
N TYR A 208 -29.01 -14.12 -1.04
CA TYR A 208 -30.21 -13.32 -1.31
C TYR A 208 -31.42 -14.22 -1.61
N ASN A 209 -31.27 -15.19 -2.53
CA ASN A 209 -32.36 -16.05 -2.98
C ASN A 209 -32.81 -17.06 -1.92
N ASN A 210 -31.90 -17.49 -1.05
CA ASN A 210 -32.17 -18.50 -0.03
C ASN A 210 -32.62 -17.91 1.31
N THR A 211 -32.61 -16.58 1.48
CA THR A 211 -33.10 -15.96 2.72
C THR A 211 -34.62 -16.12 2.83
N THR A 212 -35.09 -16.60 3.98
CA THR A 212 -36.53 -16.88 4.20
C THR A 212 -37.21 -15.95 5.20
N ASP A 213 -36.45 -15.20 6.01
CA ASP A 213 -37.01 -14.27 7.01
C ASP A 213 -36.14 -13.01 7.15
N PRO A 214 -36.57 -11.86 6.59
CA PRO A 214 -37.65 -11.76 5.63
C PRO A 214 -37.26 -12.37 4.26
N ASN A 215 -38.22 -12.94 3.54
CA ASN A 215 -37.93 -13.52 2.21
C ASN A 215 -37.68 -12.41 1.17
N HIS A 216 -36.41 -12.18 0.82
CA HIS A 216 -36.03 -11.10 -0.08
C HIS A 216 -36.63 -11.22 -1.49
N LEU A 217 -36.56 -12.42 -2.07
CA LEU A 217 -37.02 -12.67 -3.43
C LEU A 217 -38.54 -12.52 -3.54
N ALA A 218 -39.28 -13.11 -2.60
CA ALA A 218 -40.73 -13.09 -2.61
C ALA A 218 -41.30 -11.70 -2.27
N ALA A 219 -40.68 -10.99 -1.32
CA ALA A 219 -41.03 -9.62 -0.97
C ALA A 219 -40.64 -8.60 -2.04
N GLY A 220 -39.81 -8.98 -3.03
CA GLY A 220 -39.35 -8.10 -4.09
C GLY A 220 -38.41 -7.00 -3.59
N PHE A 221 -37.58 -7.31 -2.60
CA PHE A 221 -36.58 -6.35 -2.10
C PHE A 221 -35.55 -5.99 -3.18
N SER A 222 -34.86 -4.87 -2.96
CA SER A 222 -33.81 -4.40 -3.88
C SER A 222 -32.55 -5.26 -3.73
N THR A 223 -31.79 -5.41 -4.81
CA THR A 223 -30.44 -5.98 -4.80
C THR A 223 -29.36 -4.97 -4.35
N THR A 224 -29.74 -3.73 -4.04
CA THR A 224 -28.86 -2.73 -3.39
C THR A 224 -28.81 -3.01 -1.88
N CYS A 225 -28.02 -4.00 -1.49
CA CYS A 225 -27.98 -4.55 -0.13
C CYS A 225 -27.64 -3.49 0.93
N GLU A 226 -26.84 -2.48 0.59
CA GLU A 226 -26.33 -1.42 1.48
C GLU A 226 -27.43 -0.49 2.02
N THR A 227 -28.64 -0.59 1.47
CA THR A 227 -29.84 0.05 2.00
C THR A 227 -30.25 -0.49 3.37
N CYS A 228 -29.94 -1.76 3.65
CA CYS A 228 -30.30 -2.45 4.88
C CYS A 228 -29.11 -3.13 5.56
N HIS A 229 -28.10 -3.59 4.82
CA HIS A 229 -26.98 -4.37 5.34
C HIS A 229 -25.68 -3.58 5.27
N ASN A 230 -24.70 -3.99 6.08
CA ASN A 230 -23.33 -3.50 5.98
C ASN A 230 -22.35 -4.67 6.12
N THR A 231 -21.11 -4.45 5.68
CA THR A 231 -20.07 -5.49 5.64
C THR A 231 -19.54 -5.89 7.03
N SER A 232 -19.73 -5.05 8.06
CA SER A 232 -19.21 -5.29 9.41
C SER A 232 -20.15 -6.15 10.26
N ASN A 233 -21.45 -6.08 10.01
CA ASN A 233 -22.47 -6.77 10.78
C ASN A 233 -23.67 -7.12 9.90
N TRP A 234 -23.49 -8.09 9.01
CA TRP A 234 -24.46 -8.43 7.97
C TRP A 234 -25.85 -8.78 8.52
N ASN A 235 -25.90 -9.55 9.61
CA ASN A 235 -27.15 -10.02 10.20
C ASN A 235 -27.91 -8.93 10.98
N GLN A 236 -27.24 -7.83 11.37
CA GLN A 236 -27.92 -6.69 11.97
C GLN A 236 -28.17 -5.64 10.90
N THR A 237 -29.43 -5.53 10.48
CA THR A 237 -29.81 -4.53 9.49
C THR A 237 -29.71 -3.12 10.07
N THR A 238 -29.27 -2.15 9.28
CA THR A 238 -29.37 -0.72 9.55
C THR A 238 -30.77 -0.17 9.32
N TRP A 239 -31.70 -1.02 8.91
CA TRP A 239 -33.09 -0.68 8.67
C TRP A 239 -33.82 -0.35 9.97
N ASP A 240 -34.47 0.81 9.99
CA ASP A 240 -35.17 1.34 11.15
C ASP A 240 -36.68 1.19 10.98
N HIS A 241 -37.22 0.07 11.49
CA HIS A 241 -38.65 -0.21 11.38
C HIS A 241 -39.49 0.80 12.16
N ASP A 242 -39.10 1.18 13.38
CA ASP A 242 -39.91 2.02 14.27
C ASP A 242 -40.07 3.46 13.74
N ASN A 243 -39.07 3.99 13.04
CA ASN A 243 -39.18 5.32 12.42
C ASN A 243 -39.94 5.31 11.08
N MET A 244 -39.95 4.18 10.37
CA MET A 244 -40.58 4.08 9.05
C MET A 244 -42.01 3.51 9.10
N TYR A 245 -42.30 2.68 10.09
CA TYR A 245 -43.49 1.84 10.21
C TYR A 245 -43.93 1.71 11.67
N PHE A 246 -44.83 0.75 11.94
CA PHE A 246 -45.37 0.51 13.27
C PHE A 246 -44.27 0.17 14.29
N PRO A 247 -44.18 0.82 15.47
CA PRO A 247 -43.12 0.54 16.42
C PRO A 247 -43.18 -0.89 17.00
N ILE A 248 -42.11 -1.67 16.82
CA ILE A 248 -41.96 -3.04 17.33
C ILE A 248 -40.68 -3.24 18.16
N TYR A 249 -39.72 -2.32 18.05
CA TYR A 249 -38.50 -2.32 18.86
C TYR A 249 -38.63 -1.41 20.10
N SER A 250 -39.77 -0.74 20.26
CA SER A 250 -40.11 0.14 21.37
C SER A 250 -41.57 -0.03 21.80
N GLY A 251 -41.95 0.64 22.90
CA GLY A 251 -43.33 0.59 23.41
C GLY A 251 -43.73 -0.80 23.91
N ARG A 252 -45.02 -1.13 23.79
CA ARG A 252 -45.58 -2.40 24.30
C ARG A 252 -45.23 -3.64 23.49
N HIS A 253 -44.75 -3.49 22.25
CA HIS A 253 -44.41 -4.61 21.37
C HIS A 253 -42.93 -4.99 21.44
N GLN A 254 -42.12 -4.21 22.17
CA GLN A 254 -40.70 -4.47 22.34
C GLN A 254 -40.48 -5.81 23.04
N GLY A 255 -39.89 -6.77 22.32
CA GLY A 255 -39.53 -8.09 22.85
C GLY A 255 -40.68 -9.12 22.87
N GLU A 256 -41.83 -8.78 22.26
CA GLU A 256 -43.00 -9.66 22.20
C GLU A 256 -43.07 -10.52 20.92
N TRP A 257 -42.14 -10.31 19.98
CA TRP A 257 -42.05 -11.02 18.72
C TRP A 257 -40.68 -11.68 18.54
N THR A 258 -40.64 -12.71 17.70
CA THR A 258 -39.45 -13.52 17.43
C THR A 258 -39.10 -13.58 15.95
N THR A 259 -40.12 -13.56 15.08
CA THR A 259 -39.96 -13.58 13.62
C THR A 259 -40.82 -12.50 12.99
N CYS A 260 -40.49 -12.06 11.78
CA CYS A 260 -41.33 -11.10 11.08
C CYS A 260 -42.73 -11.67 10.80
N ALA A 261 -42.84 -13.00 10.67
CA ALA A 261 -44.08 -13.72 10.44
C ALA A 261 -45.07 -13.67 11.63
N ASP A 262 -44.61 -13.28 12.82
CA ASP A 262 -45.48 -13.09 13.99
C ASP A 262 -46.49 -11.94 13.76
N CYS A 263 -46.10 -10.94 12.95
CA CYS A 263 -46.95 -9.81 12.57
C CYS A 263 -47.33 -9.84 11.09
N HIS A 264 -46.40 -10.22 10.20
CA HIS A 264 -46.58 -10.23 8.75
C HIS A 264 -47.02 -11.61 8.26
N VAL A 265 -48.34 -11.78 8.14
CA VAL A 265 -48.97 -13.09 7.88
C VAL A 265 -48.83 -13.60 6.45
N ASP A 266 -48.41 -12.75 5.50
CA ASP A 266 -48.06 -13.16 4.13
C ASP A 266 -46.53 -13.10 3.96
N PRO A 267 -45.84 -14.25 3.84
CA PRO A 267 -44.39 -14.29 3.70
C PRO A 267 -43.89 -13.71 2.36
N ASN A 268 -44.79 -13.48 1.40
CA ASN A 268 -44.45 -12.88 0.11
C ASN A 268 -44.85 -11.40 0.04
N ASN A 269 -45.57 -10.88 1.05
CA ASN A 269 -46.05 -9.52 1.04
C ASN A 269 -46.11 -8.94 2.46
N TYR A 270 -45.01 -8.34 2.89
CA TYR A 270 -44.87 -7.70 4.20
C TYR A 270 -45.74 -6.45 4.37
N THR A 271 -46.53 -6.03 3.37
CA THR A 271 -47.60 -5.03 3.57
C THR A 271 -48.86 -5.63 4.20
N VAL A 272 -48.97 -6.96 4.24
CA VAL A 272 -50.06 -7.68 4.89
C VAL A 272 -49.64 -8.02 6.32
N PHE A 273 -50.40 -7.52 7.30
CA PHE A 273 -50.12 -7.72 8.71
C PHE A 273 -51.40 -7.98 9.50
N GLU A 274 -51.26 -8.61 10.68
CA GLU A 274 -52.37 -8.85 11.60
C GLU A 274 -51.97 -8.52 13.04
N CYS A 275 -52.73 -7.61 13.67
CA CYS A 275 -52.61 -7.21 15.07
C CYS A 275 -53.51 -8.04 16.00
N ILE A 276 -54.59 -8.61 15.46
CA ILE A 276 -55.68 -9.19 16.23
C ILE A 276 -55.40 -10.65 16.67
N PHE A 277 -54.47 -11.34 16.03
CA PHE A 277 -54.12 -12.73 16.41
C PHE A 277 -53.31 -12.81 17.72
N CYS A 278 -52.87 -11.67 18.25
CA CYS A 278 -52.21 -11.58 19.54
C CYS A 278 -53.20 -11.43 20.72
N HIS A 279 -52.69 -11.62 21.92
CA HIS A 279 -53.49 -11.95 23.11
C HIS A 279 -54.28 -10.77 23.73
N GLU A 280 -53.94 -9.52 23.41
CA GLU A 280 -54.54 -8.33 24.07
C GLU A 280 -55.78 -7.78 23.33
N HIS A 281 -56.03 -8.17 22.07
CA HIS A 281 -57.01 -7.49 21.21
C HIS A 281 -58.22 -8.34 20.84
N ASN A 282 -58.79 -9.13 21.75
CA ASN A 282 -59.99 -9.91 21.44
C ASN A 282 -61.22 -9.01 21.14
N GLN A 283 -62.14 -9.49 20.29
CA GLN A 283 -63.19 -8.66 19.71
C GLN A 283 -64.13 -8.07 20.76
N GLN A 284 -64.53 -8.88 21.74
CA GLN A 284 -65.50 -8.46 22.74
C GLN A 284 -64.99 -7.27 23.57
N ASP A 285 -63.74 -7.35 24.02
CA ASP A 285 -63.14 -6.30 24.83
C ASP A 285 -62.89 -5.04 23.99
N MET A 286 -62.43 -5.20 22.75
CA MET A 286 -62.23 -4.07 21.83
C MET A 286 -63.56 -3.40 21.46
N ASP A 287 -64.64 -4.14 21.23
CA ASP A 287 -65.98 -3.60 20.95
C ASP A 287 -66.49 -2.76 22.15
N GLU A 288 -66.24 -3.21 23.38
CA GLU A 288 -66.59 -2.46 24.60
C GLU A 288 -65.74 -1.20 24.75
N GLU A 289 -64.43 -1.29 24.54
CA GLU A 289 -63.50 -0.16 24.61
C GLU A 289 -63.61 0.80 23.42
N HIS A 290 -64.30 0.44 22.35
CA HIS A 290 -64.57 1.36 21.24
C HIS A 290 -66.05 1.76 21.16
N ARG A 291 -66.85 1.47 22.20
CA ARG A 291 -68.27 1.86 22.25
C ARG A 291 -68.43 3.37 22.13
N GLY A 292 -69.01 3.80 21.00
CA GLY A 292 -69.25 5.20 20.68
C GLY A 292 -68.15 5.86 19.83
N VAL A 293 -67.12 5.11 19.43
CA VAL A 293 -66.11 5.56 18.45
C VAL A 293 -66.68 5.36 17.04
N SER A 294 -66.97 6.48 16.36
CA SER A 294 -67.49 6.43 14.98
C SER A 294 -66.44 5.88 14.03
N GLY A 295 -66.82 4.91 13.19
CA GLY A 295 -65.93 4.31 12.20
C GLY A 295 -65.01 3.21 12.74
N TYR A 296 -65.19 2.80 14.00
CA TYR A 296 -64.53 1.62 14.53
C TYR A 296 -64.93 0.37 13.74
N VAL A 297 -63.93 -0.41 13.33
CA VAL A 297 -64.09 -1.71 12.69
C VAL A 297 -63.01 -2.64 13.25
N TYR A 298 -63.41 -3.84 13.67
CA TYR A 298 -62.49 -4.85 14.20
C TYR A 298 -61.72 -5.55 13.07
N LEU A 299 -60.76 -4.83 12.50
CA LEU A 299 -59.85 -5.28 11.44
C LEU A 299 -58.48 -4.66 11.68
N SER A 300 -57.40 -5.41 11.50
CA SER A 300 -56.03 -4.92 11.78
C SER A 300 -55.65 -3.67 11.02
N SER A 301 -56.06 -3.56 9.75
CA SER A 301 -55.84 -2.34 8.96
C SER A 301 -56.57 -1.12 9.53
N ALA A 302 -57.76 -1.30 10.11
CA ALA A 302 -58.50 -0.23 10.78
C ALA A 302 -57.85 0.13 12.13
N CYS A 303 -57.40 -0.87 12.89
CA CYS A 303 -56.64 -0.67 14.13
C CYS A 303 -55.38 0.18 13.86
N TYR A 304 -54.58 -0.19 12.86
CA TYR A 304 -53.36 0.56 12.48
C TYR A 304 -53.66 2.00 12.06
N ASN A 305 -54.75 2.25 11.32
CA ASN A 305 -55.14 3.60 10.91
C ASN A 305 -55.49 4.51 12.10
N CYS A 306 -56.09 3.97 13.16
CA CYS A 306 -56.39 4.72 14.38
C CYS A 306 -55.20 4.79 15.37
N HIS A 307 -54.38 3.74 15.40
CA HIS A 307 -53.27 3.56 16.32
C HIS A 307 -51.96 3.25 15.57
N PRO A 308 -51.42 4.21 14.80
CA PRO A 308 -50.23 3.99 13.97
C PRO A 308 -48.97 3.69 14.80
N ASN A 309 -48.98 4.05 16.09
CA ASN A 309 -47.85 3.88 17.01
C ASN A 309 -48.12 2.81 18.09
N GLY A 310 -49.23 2.07 17.99
CA GLY A 310 -49.60 1.03 18.96
C GLY A 310 -50.08 1.55 20.32
N GLU A 311 -50.19 2.86 20.49
CA GLU A 311 -50.62 3.50 21.73
C GLU A 311 -52.14 3.68 21.78
N GLU A 312 -52.75 3.39 22.93
CA GLU A 312 -54.11 3.80 23.24
C GLU A 312 -54.20 5.32 23.15
N SER A 313 -55.11 5.83 22.31
CA SER A 313 -55.41 7.25 22.29
C SER A 313 -55.95 7.68 23.66
N ILE A 314 -55.26 8.59 24.35
CA ILE A 314 -55.63 9.06 25.70
C ILE A 314 -57.11 9.47 25.71
N ARG A 315 -57.96 8.64 26.30
CA ARG A 315 -59.32 9.03 26.66
C ARG A 315 -59.19 10.11 27.75
N LEU A 316 -59.53 11.36 27.41
CA LEU A 316 -59.86 12.33 28.43
C LEU A 316 -60.93 11.70 29.35
N PRO A 317 -60.76 11.75 30.68
CA PRO A 317 -61.59 10.98 31.59
C PRO A 317 -63.06 11.33 31.36
N ARG A 318 -63.91 10.30 31.22
CA ARG A 318 -65.37 10.47 31.23
C ARG A 318 -65.74 11.21 32.52
N MET A 319 -66.16 12.47 32.38
CA MET A 319 -66.82 13.19 33.47
C MET A 319 -68.04 12.37 33.88
N LYS A 320 -68.03 11.91 35.13
CA LYS A 320 -69.18 11.25 35.79
C LYS A 320 -70.35 12.20 35.89
#